data_AF-B1ZJD0-F1
#
_entry.id   AF-B1ZJD0-F1
#
_cell.length_a   1.000
_cell.length_b   1.000
_cell.length_c   1.000
_cell.angle_alpha   90.00
_cell.angle_beta   90.00
_cell.angle_gamma   90.00
#
_symmetry.space_group_name_H-M   'P 1'
#
loop_
_entity.id
_entity.type
_entity.pdbx_description
1 polymer ?
#
loop_
_entity_poly.entity_id
_entity_poly.type
_entity_poly.pdbx_seq_one_letter_code
_entity_poly.pdbx_strand_id
1 'polypeptide(L)' 'MRRLLLLAAPLPLAACHQERPSLSIPASLLRCSPRPVPPAGGTQRDVAGYVVDLDAAHGDCHGKLGRVRGLVEGAR' A
#
# COMPACT_ATOMS: atom_id res chain seq x y z
N MET A 1 48.54 20.23 -38.11
CA MET A 1 47.95 19.02 -37.50
C MET A 1 47.65 19.32 -36.04
N ARG A 2 46.41 19.69 -35.72
CA ARG A 2 45.99 20.24 -34.42
C ARG A 2 45.35 19.10 -33.61
N ARG A 3 46.10 18.53 -32.67
CA ARG A 3 45.63 17.45 -31.78
C ARG A 3 44.61 18.05 -30.79
N LEU A 4 43.32 17.84 -31.03
CA LEU A 4 42.29 18.06 -30.02
C LEU A 4 42.38 16.94 -28.98
N LEU A 5 42.88 17.27 -27.79
CA LEU A 5 42.80 16.42 -26.61
C LEU A 5 41.37 16.52 -26.06
N LEU A 6 40.58 15.47 -26.27
CA LEU A 6 39.28 15.27 -25.63
C LEU A 6 39.49 14.97 -24.15
N LEU A 7 39.28 15.97 -23.29
CA LEU A 7 39.14 15.80 -21.85
C LEU A 7 37.79 15.13 -21.56
N ALA A 8 37.80 13.80 -21.41
CA ALA A 8 36.67 13.07 -20.85
C ALA A 8 36.59 13.37 -19.36
N ALA A 9 35.73 14.31 -18.98
CA ALA A 9 35.41 14.57 -17.58
C ALA A 9 34.65 13.34 -17.02
N PRO A 10 35.14 12.67 -15.97
CA PRO A 10 34.38 11.62 -15.32
C PRO A 10 33.19 12.28 -14.62
N LEU A 11 31.97 12.09 -15.15
CA LEU A 11 30.78 12.43 -14.41
C LEU A 11 30.79 11.58 -13.13
N PRO A 12 30.82 12.17 -11.92
CA PRO A 12 30.65 11.39 -10.72
C PRO A 12 29.22 10.85 -10.78
N LEU A 13 29.10 9.54 -10.98
CA LEU A 13 27.91 8.79 -10.64
C LEU A 13 27.81 8.76 -9.11
N ALA A 14 27.63 9.93 -8.50
CA ALA A 14 27.14 10.04 -7.15
C ALA A 14 25.68 9.58 -7.22
N ALA A 15 25.50 8.26 -7.19
CA ALA A 15 24.20 7.66 -6.99
C ALA A 15 23.60 8.33 -5.76
N CYS A 16 22.47 9.01 -5.93
CA CYS A 16 21.71 9.53 -4.81
C CYS A 16 21.19 8.33 -4.01
N HIS A 17 22.00 7.82 -3.09
CA HIS A 17 21.54 6.92 -2.03
C HIS A 17 20.78 7.81 -1.06
N GLN A 18 19.53 8.12 -1.40
CA GLN A 18 18.59 8.72 -0.47
C GLN A 18 18.33 7.66 0.59
N GLU A 19 18.89 7.85 1.78
CA GLU A 19 18.46 7.12 2.97
C GLU A 19 16.95 7.31 3.09
N ARG A 20 16.20 6.24 2.79
CA ARG A 20 14.76 6.27 2.95
C ARG A 20 14.52 6.20 4.45
N PRO A 21 13.90 7.21 5.06
CA PRO A 21 13.52 7.10 6.46
C PRO A 21 12.67 5.85 6.62
N SER A 22 13.04 4.99 7.58
CA SER A 22 12.25 3.82 7.90
C SER A 22 10.92 4.29 8.48
N LEU A 23 9.87 4.32 7.65
CA LEU A 23 8.54 4.66 8.09
C LEU A 23 8.01 3.49 8.93
N SER A 24 7.98 3.68 10.25
CA SER A 24 7.29 2.77 11.15
C SER A 24 5.79 2.96 10.99
N ILE A 25 5.13 2.02 10.32
CA ILE A 25 3.67 2.04 10.17
C ILE A 25 3.03 1.48 11.45
N PRO A 26 2.18 2.25 12.15
CA PRO A 26 1.47 1.74 13.31
C PRO A 26 0.65 0.50 12.99
N ALA A 27 0.74 -0.53 13.83
CA ALA A 27 0.01 -1.79 13.62
C ALA A 27 -1.52 -1.60 13.56
N SER A 28 -2.04 -0.53 14.15
CA SER A 28 -3.45 -0.16 14.07
C SER A 28 -3.93 0.13 12.65
N LEU A 29 -3.07 0.67 11.78
CA LEU A 29 -3.39 0.96 10.38
C LEU A 29 -3.38 -0.29 9.48
N LEU A 30 -2.85 -1.41 9.97
CA LEU A 30 -2.78 -2.68 9.26
C LEU A 30 -3.87 -3.66 9.72
N ARG A 31 -4.91 -3.16 10.40
CA ARG A 31 -6.06 -3.95 10.87
C ARG A 31 -7.35 -3.44 10.24
N CYS A 32 -8.20 -4.38 9.86
CA CYS A 32 -9.56 -4.07 9.45
C CYS A 32 -10.44 -3.78 10.66
N SER A 33 -11.44 -2.92 10.48
CA SER A 33 -12.53 -2.76 11.44
C SER A 33 -13.30 -4.09 11.59
N PRO A 34 -13.99 -4.34 12.71
CA PRO A 34 -14.82 -5.52 12.87
C PRO A 34 -15.81 -5.69 11.71
N ARG A 35 -16.15 -6.95 11.42
CA ARG A 35 -17.20 -7.25 10.45
C ARG A 35 -18.49 -6.56 10.90
N PRO A 36 -19.16 -5.82 10.01
CA PRO A 36 -20.37 -5.11 10.38
C PRO A 36 -21.55 -6.08 10.61
N VAL A 37 -22.51 -5.65 11.45
CA VAL A 37 -23.68 -6.45 11.86
C VAL A 37 -24.89 -6.11 10.98
N PRO A 38 -25.61 -7.12 10.42
CA PRO A 38 -26.81 -6.89 9.63
C PRO A 38 -27.89 -6.11 10.39
N PRO A 39 -28.67 -5.26 9.70
CA PRO A 39 -29.79 -4.55 10.31
C PRO A 39 -30.83 -5.55 10.84
N ALA A 40 -31.37 -5.30 12.03
CA ALA A 40 -32.35 -6.17 12.68
C ALA A 40 -33.77 -6.07 12.09
N GLY A 41 -34.01 -5.18 11.13
CA GLY A 41 -35.31 -4.96 10.49
C GLY A 41 -35.16 -4.30 9.11
N GLY A 42 -36.27 -4.16 8.40
CA GLY A 42 -36.31 -3.66 7.02
C GLY A 42 -36.94 -4.68 6.07
N THR A 43 -36.93 -4.36 4.77
CA THR A 43 -37.36 -5.31 3.74
C THR A 43 -36.25 -6.32 3.45
N GLN A 44 -36.61 -7.46 2.86
CA GLN A 44 -35.61 -8.44 2.41
C GLN A 44 -34.60 -7.84 1.41
N ARG A 45 -35.01 -6.83 0.64
CA ARG A 45 -34.13 -6.10 -0.28
C ARG A 45 -33.07 -5.29 0.46
N ASP A 46 -33.43 -4.69 1.60
CA ASP A 46 -32.50 -3.87 2.41
C ASP A 46 -31.43 -4.75 3.06
N VAL A 47 -31.83 -5.94 3.54
CA VAL A 47 -30.89 -6.95 4.03
C VAL A 47 -29.99 -7.44 2.90
N ALA A 48 -30.54 -7.69 1.71
CA ALA A 48 -29.76 -8.15 0.56
C ALA A 48 -28.72 -7.12 0.10
N GLY A 49 -29.10 -5.84 0.02
CA GLY A 49 -28.16 -4.75 -0.30
C GLY A 49 -27.06 -4.61 0.75
N TYR A 50 -27.44 -4.66 2.04
CA TYR A 50 -26.48 -4.67 3.15
C TYR A 50 -25.47 -5.82 3.03
N VAL A 51 -25.93 -7.05 2.77
CA VAL A 51 -25.06 -8.24 2.71
C VAL A 51 -24.04 -8.12 1.58
N VAL A 52 -24.45 -7.63 0.40
CA VAL A 52 -23.55 -7.55 -0.75
C VAL A 52 -22.47 -6.48 -0.54
N ASP A 53 -22.85 -5.28 -0.11
CA ASP A 53 -21.92 -4.14 -0.09
C ASP A 53 -20.93 -4.21 1.08
N LEU A 54 -21.41 -4.59 2.27
CA LEU A 54 -20.57 -4.60 3.47
C LEU A 54 -19.67 -5.83 3.57
N ASP A 55 -20.14 -6.98 3.09
CA ASP A 55 -19.30 -8.19 3.01
C ASP A 55 -18.13 -7.97 2.05
N ALA A 56 -18.43 -7.43 0.86
CA ALA A 56 -17.42 -7.11 -0.15
C ALA A 56 -16.40 -6.08 0.37
N ALA A 57 -16.84 -5.04 1.08
CA ALA A 57 -15.96 -4.05 1.68
C ALA A 57 -15.03 -4.65 2.75
N HIS A 58 -15.53 -5.57 3.58
CA HIS A 58 -14.70 -6.25 4.57
C HIS A 58 -13.65 -7.16 3.90
N GLY A 59 -14.05 -7.89 2.85
CA GLY A 59 -13.12 -8.70 2.04
C GLY A 59 -12.04 -7.85 1.37
N ASP A 60 -12.41 -6.71 0.79
CA ASP A 60 -11.47 -5.77 0.16
C ASP A 60 -10.45 -5.21 1.17
N CYS A 61 -10.88 -4.89 2.39
CA CYS A 61 -9.98 -4.45 3.45
C CYS A 61 -8.88 -5.49 3.73
N HIS A 62 -9.25 -6.75 3.94
CA HIS A 62 -8.28 -7.82 4.20
C HIS A 62 -7.35 -8.05 3.03
N GLY A 63 -7.88 -8.05 1.81
CA GLY A 63 -7.08 -8.21 0.59
C GLY A 63 -6.07 -7.08 0.41
N LYS A 64 -6.48 -5.82 0.61
CA LYS A 64 -5.59 -4.65 0.50
C LYS A 64 -4.55 -4.61 1.60
N LEU A 65 -4.94 -4.76 2.86
CA LEU A 65 -4.01 -4.68 3.99
C LEU A 65 -3.05 -5.87 4.05
N GLY A 66 -3.46 -7.04 3.56
CA GLY A 66 -2.55 -8.18 3.34
C GLY A 66 -1.41 -7.84 2.38
N ARG A 67 -1.74 -7.20 1.24
CA ARG A 67 -0.73 -6.73 0.28
C ARG A 67 0.20 -5.67 0.89
N VAL A 68 -0.35 -4.68 1.60
CA VAL A 68 0.46 -3.64 2.26
C VAL A 68 1.42 -4.27 3.27
N ARG A 69 0.94 -5.22 4.07
CA ARG A 69 1.78 -5.91 5.06
C ARG A 69 2.95 -6.66 4.41
N GLY A 70 2.70 -7.37 3.30
CA GLY A 70 3.77 -8.02 2.53
C GLY A 70 4.82 -7.05 2.01
N LEU A 71 4.43 -5.83 1.62
CA LEU A 71 5.38 -4.79 1.23
C LEU A 71 6.18 -4.26 2.42
N VAL A 72 5.55 -4.05 3.57
CA VAL A 72 6.23 -3.54 4.78
C VAL A 72 7.20 -4.56 5.36
N GLU A 73 6.81 -5.83 5.41
CA GLU A 73 7.62 -6.91 5.95
C GLU A 73 8.72 -7.37 4.97
N GLY A 74 8.43 -7.38 3.67
CA GLY A 74 9.40 -7.78 2.63
C GLY A 74 10.34 -6.66 2.18
N ALA A 75 10.06 -5.40 2.48
CA ALA A 75 10.99 -4.28 2.27
C ALA A 75 12.03 -4.14 3.41
N ARG A 76 11.99 -5.04 4.39
CA ARG A 76 12.90 -5.08 5.54
C ARG A 76 14.03 -6.08 5.30
#